data_AF-A0A967K3P8-F1
#
_entry.id   AF-A0A967K3P8-F1
#
_cell.length_a   1.000
_cell.length_b   1.000
_cell.length_c   1.000
_cell.angle_alpha   90.00
_cell.angle_beta   90.00
_cell.angle_gamma   90.00
#
_symmetry.space_group_name_H-M   'P 1'
#
loop_
_entity.id
_entity.type
_entity.pdbx_description
1 polymer ?
#
loop_
_entity_poly.entity_id
_entity_poly.type
_entity_poly.pdbx_seq_one_letter_code
_entity_poly.pdbx_strand_id
1 'polypeptide(L)'
;GTTIGNDIEDFVVLVTGMVLIPEADEWTFGVNSDDGFGLELTNGIDVFNSSYPNPRGPGDTLATFNITQPGLYDLRLVFFERGGGSELEL
;
A
#
# COMPACT_ATOMS: atom_id res chain seq x y z
N GLY A 1 9.42 0.26 -24.51
CA GLY A 1 9.14 1.67 -24.18
C GLY A 1 7.65 1.86 -24.26
N THR A 2 7.05 2.57 -23.31
CA THR A 2 5.62 2.87 -23.32
C THR A 2 5.32 3.98 -24.35
N THR A 3 4.18 3.90 -25.01
CA THR A 3 3.75 4.92 -25.99
C THR A 3 2.76 5.86 -25.30
N ILE A 4 2.98 7.16 -25.41
CA ILE A 4 2.08 8.16 -24.83
C ILE A 4 0.68 8.02 -25.44
N GLY A 5 -0.36 8.04 -24.59
CA GLY A 5 -1.77 8.00 -25.00
C GLY A 5 -2.36 6.60 -25.14
N ASN A 6 -1.61 5.55 -24.82
CA ASN A 6 -2.14 4.21 -24.64
C ASN A 6 -2.36 3.91 -23.17
N ASP A 7 -3.34 3.04 -22.92
CA ASP A 7 -3.45 2.35 -21.65
C ASP A 7 -2.19 1.52 -21.40
N ILE A 8 -1.62 1.63 -20.21
CA ILE A 8 -0.38 0.97 -19.85
C ILE A 8 -0.70 -0.10 -18.82
N GLU A 9 -0.52 -1.33 -19.27
CA GLU A 9 -0.74 -2.52 -18.47
C GLU A 9 0.59 -3.12 -18.03
N ASP A 10 0.52 -4.04 -17.07
CA ASP A 10 1.65 -4.84 -16.61
C ASP A 10 2.81 -3.97 -16.09
N PHE A 11 2.57 -3.26 -15.01
CA PHE A 11 3.61 -2.50 -14.32
C PHE A 11 3.60 -2.70 -12.81
N VAL A 12 4.67 -2.23 -12.18
CA VAL A 12 4.83 -2.24 -10.72
C VAL A 12 5.20 -0.84 -10.26
N VAL A 13 4.56 -0.38 -9.19
CA VAL A 13 4.93 0.84 -8.48
C VAL A 13 5.50 0.46 -7.12
N LEU A 14 6.60 1.12 -6.77
CA LEU A 14 7.16 1.09 -5.44
C LEU A 14 7.10 2.49 -4.84
N VAL A 15 6.26 2.66 -3.81
CA VAL A 15 6.23 3.84 -2.94
C VAL A 15 6.99 3.54 -1.65
N THR A 16 7.96 4.39 -1.31
CA THR A 16 8.70 4.34 -0.05
C THR A 16 8.61 5.67 0.66
N GLY A 17 8.47 5.65 1.97
CA GLY A 17 8.44 6.87 2.79
C GLY A 17 8.56 6.56 4.27
N MET A 18 8.28 7.56 5.10
CA MET A 18 8.12 7.39 6.54
C MET A 18 6.78 7.97 6.96
N VAL A 19 6.12 7.31 7.90
CA VAL A 19 4.89 7.78 8.53
C VAL A 19 5.17 8.03 10.01
N LEU A 20 4.80 9.22 10.49
CA LEU A 20 4.84 9.55 11.91
C LEU A 20 3.54 9.08 12.57
N ILE A 21 3.67 8.14 13.51
CA ILE A 21 2.60 7.73 14.41
C ILE A 21 2.76 8.50 15.73
N PRO A 22 1.91 9.50 16.01
CA PRO A 22 2.12 10.41 17.14
C PRO A 22 1.82 9.78 18.51
N GLU A 23 0.99 8.74 18.55
CA GLU A 23 0.55 8.11 19.80
C GLU A 23 0.30 6.61 19.63
N ALA A 24 0.37 5.90 20.76
CA ALA A 24 0.14 4.46 20.82
C ALA A 24 -1.36 4.19 20.88
N ASP A 25 -1.90 3.58 19.83
CA ASP A 25 -3.32 3.24 19.73
C ASP A 25 -3.56 2.25 18.56
N GLU A 26 -4.82 1.91 18.31
CA GLU A 26 -5.26 1.26 17.08
C GLU A 26 -5.27 2.24 15.90
N TRP A 27 -4.39 1.99 14.91
CA TRP A 27 -4.32 2.76 13.67
C TRP A 27 -4.86 1.92 12.51
N THR A 28 -5.78 2.50 11.72
CA THR A 28 -6.30 1.86 10.52
C THR A 28 -5.68 2.46 9.27
N PHE A 29 -5.06 1.62 8.46
CA PHE A 29 -4.57 1.96 7.13
C PHE A 29 -5.49 1.37 6.08
N GLY A 30 -5.89 2.18 5.11
CA GLY A 30 -6.69 1.76 3.98
C GLY A 30 -5.87 1.86 2.70
N VAL A 31 -5.90 0.81 1.88
CA VAL A 31 -5.37 0.88 0.51
C VAL A 31 -6.50 0.60 -0.45
N ASN A 32 -6.76 1.58 -1.30
CA ASN A 32 -7.61 1.43 -2.47
C ASN A 32 -6.73 1.01 -3.66
N SER A 33 -7.11 -0.05 -4.36
CA SER A 33 -6.36 -0.52 -5.55
C SER A 33 -7.17 -1.35 -6.52
N ASP A 34 -6.77 -1.24 -7.78
CA ASP A 34 -7.05 -2.07 -8.95
C ASP A 34 -5.72 -2.07 -9.68
N ASP A 35 -4.90 -3.11 -9.67
CA ASP A 35 -5.12 -4.46 -9.14
C ASP A 35 -4.69 -4.65 -7.66
N GLY A 36 -3.46 -5.10 -7.42
CA GLY A 36 -3.05 -5.73 -6.18
C GLY A 36 -1.84 -5.07 -5.53
N PHE A 37 -1.72 -5.19 -4.20
CA PHE A 37 -0.69 -4.49 -3.43
C PHE A 37 -0.18 -5.29 -2.23
N GLY A 38 0.95 -4.84 -1.70
CA GLY A 38 1.47 -5.15 -0.37
C GLY A 38 2.00 -3.89 0.32
N LEU A 39 1.47 -3.59 1.49
CA LEU A 39 1.89 -2.52 2.40
C LEU A 39 2.64 -3.14 3.59
N GLU A 40 3.82 -2.59 3.89
CA GLU A 40 4.61 -2.87 5.09
C GLU A 40 4.89 -1.55 5.83
N LEU A 41 4.75 -1.58 7.15
CA LEU A 41 5.15 -0.53 8.08
C LEU A 41 6.11 -1.12 9.12
N THR A 42 7.27 -0.50 9.34
CA THR A 42 8.21 -0.97 10.37
C THR A 42 8.95 0.16 11.07
N ASN A 43 9.18 0.03 12.38
CA ASN A 43 10.09 0.90 13.14
C ASN A 43 11.46 0.23 13.40
N GLY A 44 11.77 -0.87 12.70
CA GLY A 44 12.95 -1.71 12.89
C GLY A 44 12.81 -2.76 14.01
N ILE A 45 11.71 -2.76 14.76
CA ILE A 45 11.40 -3.73 15.83
C ILE A 45 10.08 -4.43 15.50
N ASP A 46 9.02 -3.64 15.30
CA ASP A 46 7.69 -4.09 14.91
C ASP A 46 7.55 -4.04 13.39
N VAL A 47 6.76 -4.96 12.84
CA VAL A 47 6.40 -5.02 11.42
C VAL A 47 4.90 -5.26 11.30
N PHE A 48 4.22 -4.38 10.57
CA PHE A 48 2.79 -4.48 10.27
C PHE A 48 2.58 -4.59 8.76
N ASN A 49 1.69 -5.49 8.35
CA ASN A 49 1.48 -5.80 6.94
C ASN A 49 -0.01 -5.80 6.58
N SER A 50 -0.31 -5.28 5.39
CA SER A 50 -1.63 -5.38 4.74
C SER A 50 -1.41 -5.68 3.27
N SER A 51 -2.27 -6.50 2.66
CA SER A 51 -2.10 -6.86 1.24
C SER A 51 -3.39 -7.33 0.61
N TYR A 52 -3.51 -7.10 -0.69
CA TYR A 52 -4.47 -7.77 -1.56
C TYR A 52 -3.70 -8.31 -2.78
N PRO A 53 -3.36 -9.62 -2.83
CA PRO A 53 -2.42 -10.13 -3.83
C PRO A 53 -3.07 -10.54 -5.16
N ASN A 54 -4.40 -10.64 -5.20
CA ASN A 54 -5.12 -11.06 -6.41
C ASN A 54 -5.44 -9.83 -7.27
N PRO A 55 -5.55 -9.99 -8.61
CA PRO A 55 -6.17 -8.99 -9.46
C PRO A 55 -7.60 -8.69 -9.01
N ARG A 56 -8.01 -7.42 -9.10
CA ARG A 56 -9.36 -6.95 -8.78
C ARG A 56 -9.61 -5.64 -9.50
N GLY A 57 -10.88 -5.35 -9.77
CA GLY A 57 -11.27 -3.96 -10.02
C GLY A 57 -11.19 -3.11 -8.73
N PRO A 58 -11.61 -1.84 -8.81
CA PRO A 58 -11.47 -0.88 -7.73
C PRO A 58 -12.00 -1.34 -6.38
N GLY A 59 -11.24 -1.13 -5.31
CA GLY A 59 -11.72 -1.44 -3.98
C GLY A 59 -10.76 -1.23 -2.82
N ASP A 60 -11.32 -1.18 -1.61
CA ASP A 60 -10.57 -0.89 -0.39
C ASP A 60 -10.14 -2.17 0.33
N THR A 61 -8.93 -2.14 0.89
CA THR A 61 -8.47 -3.09 1.92
C THR A 61 -8.10 -2.29 3.16
N LEU A 62 -8.88 -2.47 4.23
CA LEU A 62 -8.63 -1.82 5.52
C LEU A 62 -7.93 -2.79 6.47
N ALA A 63 -6.84 -2.35 7.10
CA ALA A 63 -6.14 -3.08 8.14
C ALA A 63 -5.93 -2.21 9.36
N THR A 64 -6.39 -2.69 10.51
CA THR A 64 -6.19 -2.05 11.82
C THR A 64 -5.03 -2.72 12.54
N PHE A 65 -4.05 -1.92 12.95
CA PHE A 65 -2.89 -2.37 13.70
C PHE A 65 -2.89 -1.75 15.08
N ASN A 66 -2.67 -2.56 16.11
CA ASN A 66 -2.42 -2.07 17.46
C ASN A 66 -0.95 -1.62 17.56
N ILE A 67 -0.70 -0.33 17.35
CA ILE A 67 0.64 0.26 17.38
C ILE A 67 0.91 0.76 18.80
N THR A 68 1.78 0.07 19.53
CA THR A 68 2.04 0.36 20.95
C THR A 68 3.22 1.30 21.18
N GLN A 69 4.02 1.58 20.14
CA GLN A 69 5.17 2.47 20.21
C GLN A 69 4.98 3.66 19.24
N PRO A 70 4.80 4.89 19.77
CA PRO A 70 4.79 6.08 18.92
C PRO A 70 6.16 6.29 18.26
N GLY A 71 6.18 6.86 17.06
CA GLY A 71 7.41 7.16 16.35
C GLY A 71 7.25 7.12 14.83
N LEU A 72 8.40 7.20 14.15
CA LEU A 72 8.46 7.05 12.71
C LEU A 72 8.50 5.56 12.34
N TYR A 73 7.65 5.19 11.39
CA TYR A 73 7.64 3.88 10.74
C TYR A 73 8.02 4.06 9.28
N ASP A 74 9.00 3.28 8.82
CA ASP A 74 9.29 3.13 7.40
C ASP A 74 8.09 2.49 6.71
N LEU A 75 7.64 3.14 5.64
CA LEU A 75 6.53 2.70 4.81
C LEU A 75 7.05 2.17 3.49
N ARG A 76 6.58 0.98 3.14
CA ARG A 76 6.83 0.35 1.84
C ARG A 76 5.52 -0.16 1.27
N LEU A 77 5.07 0.45 0.18
CA LEU A 77 3.91 0.03 -0.58
C LEU A 77 4.37 -0.43 -1.97
N VAL A 78 4.16 -1.70 -2.26
CA VAL A 78 4.34 -2.28 -3.59
C VAL A 78 2.97 -2.51 -4.18
N PHE A 79 2.81 -2.10 -5.43
CA PHE A 79 1.59 -2.21 -6.18
C PHE A 79 1.88 -2.79 -7.55
N PHE A 80 0.96 -3.56 -8.12
CA PHE A 80 1.04 -4.02 -9.50
C PHE A 80 -0.28 -3.80 -10.22
N GLU A 81 -0.16 -3.53 -11.52
CA GLU A 81 -1.26 -3.59 -12.48
C GLU A 81 -1.14 -4.75 -13.43
N ARG A 82 -2.29 -5.33 -13.76
CA ARG A 82 -2.38 -6.46 -14.68
C ARG A 82 -3.73 -6.45 -15.43
N GLY A 83 -3.92 -5.42 -16.26
CA GLY A 83 -4.99 -5.38 -17.24
C GLY A 83 -6.26 -4.69 -16.72
N GLY A 84 -6.84 -3.82 -17.53
CA GLY A 84 -8.15 -3.24 -17.25
C GLY A 84 -8.06 -1.85 -16.65
N GLY A 85 -8.53 -1.70 -15.41
CA GLY A 85 -8.43 -0.43 -14.69
C GLY A 85 -7.06 -0.29 -14.03
N SER A 86 -6.79 0.91 -13.49
CA SER A 86 -5.57 1.19 -12.76
C SER A 86 -5.82 2.25 -11.70
N GLU A 87 -5.72 1.89 -10.43
CA GLU A 87 -5.84 2.82 -9.30
C GLU A 87 -4.94 2.41 -8.12
N LEU A 88 -4.39 3.41 -7.44
CA LEU A 88 -3.65 3.22 -6.20
C LEU A 88 -3.84 4.44 -5.30
N GLU A 89 -4.43 4.23 -4.12
CA GLU A 89 -4.56 5.23 -3.06
C GLU A 89 -4.20 4.62 -1.70
N LEU A 90 -3.53 5.42 -0.85
CA LEU A 90 -3.13 5.08 0.52
C LEU A 90 -3.40 6.28 1.44
#